data_AF-A0A6N2DPY9-F1
#
_entry.id   AF-A0A6N2DPY9-F1
#
_cell.length_a   1.000
_cell.length_b   1.000
_cell.length_c   1.000
_cell.angle_alpha   90.00
_cell.angle_beta   90.00
_cell.angle_gamma   90.00
#
_symmetry.space_group_name_H-M   'P 1'
#
loop_
_entity.id
_entity.type
_entity.pdbx_description
1 polymer ?
#
loop_
_entity_poly.entity_id
_entity_poly.type
_entity_poly.pdbx_seq_one_letter_code
_entity_poly.pdbx_strand_id
1 'polypeptide(L)' 'MRTIKVSDATYRAITEAALLPFRSTATRQPDGTWTVPIEDDTYERLEAHRLPGENDDDTVQRLIHRYRGQPLS' A
#
# COMPACT_ATOMS: atom_id res chain seq x y z
N MET A 1 6.28 4.21 14.13
CA MET A 1 6.06 3.15 13.11
C MET A 1 4.66 2.61 13.25
N ARG A 2 3.92 2.57 12.14
CA ARG A 2 2.58 1.99 12.02
C ARG A 2 2.57 0.86 11.01
N THR A 3 1.44 0.17 10.91
CA THR A 3 1.24 -0.90 9.94
C THR A 3 -0.01 -0.66 9.13
N ILE A 4 0.06 -0.97 7.84
CA ILE A 4 -1.11 -1.05 6.96
C ILE A 4 -1.38 -2.51 6.58
N LYS A 5 -2.64 -2.82 6.28
CA LYS A 5 -3.04 -4.13 5.77
C LYS A 5 -3.40 -4.04 4.28
N VAL A 6 -2.70 -4.77 3.44
CA VAL A 6 -2.91 -4.74 1.99
C VAL A 6 -3.03 -6.15 1.40
N SER A 7 -3.69 -6.28 0.26
CA SER A 7 -3.80 -7.53 -0.48
C SER A 7 -2.47 -7.92 -1.15
N ASP A 8 -2.37 -9.17 -1.59
CA ASP A 8 -1.19 -9.65 -2.35
C ASP A 8 -0.97 -8.84 -3.64
N ALA A 9 -2.04 -8.47 -4.33
CA ALA A 9 -1.99 -7.68 -5.56
C ALA A 9 -1.39 -6.28 -5.28
N THR A 10 -1.88 -5.60 -4.25
CA THR A 10 -1.35 -4.29 -3.84
C THR A 10 0.10 -4.38 -3.40
N TYR A 11 0.47 -5.43 -2.65
CA TYR A 11 1.85 -5.60 -2.21
C TYR A 11 2.83 -5.79 -3.37
N ARG A 12 2.43 -6.53 -4.41
CA ARG A 12 3.19 -6.63 -5.66
C ARG A 12 3.30 -5.28 -6.37
N ALA A 13 2.21 -4.53 -6.44
CA ALA A 13 2.24 -3.19 -7.04
C ALA A 13 3.19 -2.22 -6.31
N ILE A 14 3.25 -2.27 -4.97
CA ILE A 14 4.26 -1.52 -4.19
C ILE A 14 5.67 -1.95 -4.59
N THR A 15 5.92 -3.27 -4.63
CA THR A 15 7.23 -3.83 -4.95
C THR A 15 7.71 -3.40 -6.35
N GLU A 16 6.81 -3.47 -7.34
CA GLU A 16 7.08 -3.04 -8.71
C GLU A 16 7.28 -1.52 -8.84
N ALA A 17 6.72 -0.71 -7.94
CA ALA A 17 6.86 0.74 -7.96
C ALA A 17 8.18 1.22 -7.32
N ALA A 18 8.90 0.34 -6.63
CA ALA A 18 10.14 0.69 -5.94
C ALA A 18 11.28 0.99 -6.93
N LEU A 19 11.91 2.16 -6.78
CA LEU A 19 13.01 2.62 -7.64
C LEU A 19 14.38 2.02 -7.28
N LEU A 20 14.51 1.50 -6.06
CA LEU A 20 15.73 0.90 -5.51
C LEU A 20 15.44 -0.56 -5.14
N PRO A 21 16.48 -1.39 -4.88
CA PRO A 21 16.27 -2.76 -4.42
C PRO A 21 15.26 -2.81 -3.27
N PHE A 22 14.12 -3.43 -3.54
CA PHE A 22 13.02 -3.49 -2.58
C PHE A 22 13.32 -4.54 -1.52
N ARG A 23 13.76 -4.08 -0.34
CA ARG A 23 13.85 -4.94 0.83
C ARG A 23 12.49 -5.02 1.50
N SER A 24 11.80 -6.14 1.28
CA SER A 24 10.54 -6.43 1.96
C SER A 24 10.73 -6.45 3.47
N THR A 25 9.94 -5.63 4.17
CA THR A 25 9.80 -5.62 5.64
C THR A 25 8.41 -6.11 6.07
N ALA A 26 7.58 -6.55 5.12
CA ALA A 26 6.20 -6.94 5.37
C ALA A 26 6.07 -8.39 5.81
N THR A 27 5.02 -8.69 6.57
CA THR A 27 4.68 -10.03 7.03
C THR A 27 3.41 -10.49 6.34
N ARG A 28 3.47 -11.65 5.66
CA ARG A 28 2.29 -12.29 5.07
C ARG A 28 1.46 -12.96 6.15
N GLN A 29 0.15 -12.70 6.14
CA GLN A 29 -0.82 -13.23 7.08
C GLN A 29 -1.45 -14.53 6.57
N PRO A 30 -2.04 -15.36 7.45
CA PRO A 30 -2.70 -16.61 7.06
C PRO A 30 -3.88 -16.44 6.10
N ASP A 31 -4.54 -15.28 6.13
CA ASP A 31 -5.66 -14.93 5.23
C ASP A 31 -5.19 -14.50 3.83
N GLY A 32 -3.88 -14.51 3.56
CA GLY A 32 -3.28 -14.16 2.28
C GLY A 32 -2.99 -12.67 2.09
N THR A 33 -3.34 -11.83 3.07
CA THR A 33 -2.98 -10.40 3.06
C THR A 33 -1.57 -10.17 3.61
N TRP A 34 -1.09 -8.94 3.48
CA TRP A 34 0.20 -8.49 3.96
C TRP A 34 0.03 -7.38 4.99
N THR A 35 0.77 -7.48 6.08
CA THR A 35 0.95 -6.39 7.05
C THR A 35 2.26 -5.70 6.74
N VAL A 36 2.19 -4.44 6.33
CA VAL A 36 3.36 -3.68 5.88
C VAL A 36 3.68 -2.61 6.94
N PRO A 37 4.84 -2.67 7.61
CA PRO A 37 5.27 -1.60 8.47
C PRO A 37 5.68 -0.39 7.63
N ILE A 38 5.18 0.79 8.00
CA ILE A 38 5.49 2.06 7.37
C ILE A 38 5.81 3.13 8.44
N GLU A 39 6.56 4.14 8.03
CA GLU A 39 6.87 5.28 8.89
C GLU A 39 5.60 6.10 9.21
N ASP A 40 5.60 6.77 10.36
CA ASP A 40 4.41 7.47 10.85
C ASP A 40 4.03 8.64 9.92
N ASP A 41 5.01 9.36 9.37
CA ASP A 41 4.80 10.44 8.41
C ASP A 41 4.17 9.95 7.10
N THR A 42 4.56 8.75 6.66
CA THR A 42 4.03 8.08 5.48
C THR A 42 2.60 7.61 5.74
N TYR A 43 2.32 7.09 6.95
CA TYR A 43 0.97 6.74 7.37
C TYR A 43 0.06 7.98 7.41
N GLU A 44 0.52 9.09 7.98
CA GLU A 44 -0.24 10.35 8.03
C GLU A 44 -0.57 10.88 6.62
N ARG A 45 0.38 10.79 5.68
CA ARG A 45 0.13 11.14 4.28
C ARG A 45 -0.90 10.21 3.64
N LEU A 46 -0.88 8.92 3.95
CA LEU A 46 -1.86 7.96 3.46
C LEU A 46 -3.26 8.29 3.99
N GLU A 47 -3.39 8.55 5.29
CA GLU A 47 -4.65 9.00 5.91
C GLU A 47 -5.19 10.29 5.28
N ALA A 48 -4.33 11.28 5.06
CA ALA A 48 -4.74 12.55 4.45
C ALA A 48 -5.30 12.40 3.03
N HIS A 49 -4.96 11.29 2.34
CA HIS A 49 -5.48 10.97 1.01
C HIS A 49 -6.62 9.96 1.02
N ARG A 50 -6.97 9.36 2.17
CA ARG A 50 -8.03 8.35 2.29
C ARG A 50 -9.40 8.97 2.00
N LEU A 51 -10.17 8.37 1.11
CA LEU A 51 -11.53 8.79 0.82
C LEU A 51 -12.52 8.13 1.81
N PRO A 52 -13.70 8.72 2.03
CA PRO A 52 -14.72 8.13 2.89
C PRO A 52 -15.08 6.71 2.45
N GLY A 53 -14.93 5.74 3.35
CA GLY A 53 -15.22 4.32 3.10
C GLY A 53 -14.03 3.49 2.60
N GLU A 54 -12.88 4.09 2.30
CA GLU A 54 -11.69 3.36 1.89
C GLU A 54 -10.96 2.70 3.08
N ASN A 55 -10.53 1.46 2.87
CA ASN A 55 -9.54 0.82 3.72
C ASN A 55 -8.11 1.13 3.21
N ASP A 56 -7.10 0.59 3.89
CA ASP A 56 -5.69 0.79 3.53
C ASP A 56 -5.38 0.30 2.11
N ASP A 57 -5.92 -0.87 1.73
CA ASP A 57 -5.73 -1.49 0.42
C ASP A 57 -6.28 -0.59 -0.69
N ASP A 58 -7.53 -0.14 -0.54
CA ASP A 58 -8.21 0.74 -1.50
C ASP A 58 -7.42 2.04 -1.70
N THR A 59 -6.99 2.64 -0.57
CA THR A 59 -6.24 3.90 -0.57
C THR A 59 -4.92 3.74 -1.30
N VAL A 60 -4.15 2.69 -0.99
CA VAL A 60 -2.84 2.44 -1.60
C VAL A 60 -2.97 2.11 -3.08
N GLN A 61 -3.92 1.24 -3.45
CA GLN A 61 -4.16 0.91 -4.85
C GLN A 61 -4.47 2.18 -5.65
N ARG A 62 -5.41 3.00 -5.20
CA ARG A 62 -5.77 4.24 -5.89
C ARG A 62 -4.59 5.20 -6.02
N LEU A 63 -3.77 5.35 -4.98
CA LEU A 63 -2.59 6.20 -5.02
C LEU A 63 -1.53 5.68 -6.00
N ILE A 64 -1.28 4.37 -6.03
CA ILE A 64 -0.37 3.74 -7.01
C ILE A 64 -0.88 3.94 -8.43
N HIS A 65 -2.18 3.73 -8.68
CA HIS A 65 -2.79 3.92 -10.00
C HIS A 65 -2.69 5.38 -10.46
N ARG A 66 -3.00 6.34 -9.56
CA ARG A 66 -2.83 7.76 -9.84
C ARG A 66 -1.40 8.11 -10.22
N TYR A 67 -0.41 7.52 -9.55
CA TYR A 67 1.01 7.77 -9.82
C TYR A 67 1.50 7.09 -11.11
N ARG A 68 0.97 5.91 -11.44
CA ARG A 68 1.30 5.15 -12.67
C ARG A 68 0.53 5.60 -13.91
N GLY A 69 -0.51 6.43 -13.76
CA GLY A 69 -1.33 6.93 -14.87
C GLY A 69 -2.25 5.88 -15.51
N GLN A 70 -2.58 4.79 -14.81
CA GLN A 70 -3.47 3.74 -15.33
C GLN A 70 -4.87 3.79 -14.68
N PRO A 71 -5.96 3.60 -15.46
CA PRO A 71 -7.32 3.57 -14.93
C PRO A 71 -7.58 2.30 -14.10
N LEU A 72 -8.49 2.41 -13.12
CA LEU A 72 -9.05 1.27 -12.38
C LEU A 72 -9.86 0.42 -13.37
N SER A 73 -9.34 -0.76 -13.73
CA SER A 73 -10.02 -1.73 -14.59
C SER A 73 -10.70 -2.82 -13.78
#